data_AF-A0A8J5UCR5-F1
#
_entry.id   AF-A0A8J5UCR5-F1
#
_cell.length_a   1.000
_cell.length_b   1.000
_cell.length_c   1.000
_cell.angle_alpha   90.00
_cell.angle_beta   90.00
_cell.angle_gamma   90.00
#
_symmetry.space_group_name_H-M   'P 1'
#
loop_
_entity.id
_entity.type
_entity.pdbx_description
1 polymer ?
#
loop_
_entity_poly.entity_id
_entity_poly.type
_entity_poly.pdbx_seq_one_letter_code
_entity_poly.pdbx_strand_id
1 'polypeptide(L)'
;MTEQVTGAIKHAVMGHGNDKIDQLKANIVEPSENTRITSDYGVKQNNTDHWLRVNNEDQTGASLLEDAFGREKIHRFDHERIPERVVHARGAGAHGTFKLFESAEDVTKAGVFTDTSRETPVFVRFSTVLGSRGSADTVRDVRGFAVKFYTQEGL
;
A
#
# COMPACT_ATOMS: atom_id res chain seq x y z
N MET A 1 -29.90 -1.94 1.44
CA MET A 1 -29.50 -1.25 2.70
C MET A 1 -28.06 -1.55 3.10
N THR A 2 -27.57 -2.77 2.94
CA THR A 2 -26.19 -3.18 3.25
C THR A 2 -25.13 -2.49 2.37
N GLU A 3 -25.33 -2.36 1.06
CA GLU A 3 -24.37 -1.70 0.16
C GLU A 3 -24.15 -0.20 0.44
N GLN A 4 -25.20 0.53 0.84
CA GLN A 4 -25.10 1.95 1.19
C GLN A 4 -24.29 2.16 2.47
N VAL A 5 -24.41 1.24 3.43
CA VAL A 5 -23.61 1.26 4.67
C VAL A 5 -22.15 0.93 4.36
N THR A 6 -21.88 -0.04 3.48
CA THR A 6 -20.51 -0.35 3.04
C THR A 6 -19.88 0.82 2.28
N GLY A 7 -20.64 1.50 1.41
CA GLY A 7 -20.18 2.67 0.67
C GLY A 7 -19.88 3.88 1.56
N ALA A 8 -20.75 4.17 2.54
CA ALA A 8 -20.54 5.25 3.50
C ALA A 8 -19.34 4.99 4.42
N ILE A 9 -19.13 3.74 4.86
CA ILE A 9 -17.94 3.34 5.63
C ILE A 9 -16.69 3.44 4.76
N LYS A 10 -16.73 3.01 3.49
CA LYS A 10 -15.60 3.15 2.55
C LYS A 10 -15.22 4.63 2.37
N HIS A 11 -16.21 5.52 2.28
CA HIS A 11 -15.99 6.96 2.13
C HIS A 11 -15.47 7.63 3.41
N ALA A 12 -15.86 7.15 4.59
CA ALA A 12 -15.35 7.61 5.88
C ALA A 12 -13.92 7.10 6.17
N VAL A 13 -13.60 5.88 5.73
CA VAL A 13 -12.28 5.25 5.91
C VAL A 13 -11.25 5.72 4.87
N MET A 14 -11.67 6.04 3.64
CA MET A 14 -10.76 6.49 2.57
C MET A 14 -10.44 7.99 2.59
N GLY A 15 -10.88 8.73 3.62
CA GLY A 15 -10.63 10.17 3.75
C GLY A 15 -11.34 10.99 2.68
N HIS A 16 -11.35 12.32 2.84
CA HIS A 16 -11.77 13.21 1.76
C HIS A 16 -10.86 12.96 0.54
N GLY A 17 -11.47 12.74 -0.63
CA GLY A 17 -10.73 12.55 -1.87
C GLY A 17 -9.78 13.71 -2.11
N ASN A 18 -8.54 13.39 -2.46
CA ASN A 18 -7.54 14.37 -2.88
C ASN A 18 -6.90 13.87 -4.17
N ASP A 19 -6.30 14.77 -4.95
CA ASP A 19 -5.71 14.46 -6.26
C ASP A 19 -4.73 13.28 -6.21
N LYS A 20 -4.02 13.12 -5.09
CA LYS A 20 -3.08 12.01 -4.91
C LYS A 20 -3.79 10.67 -4.71
N ILE A 21 -4.86 10.63 -3.92
CA ILE A 21 -5.68 9.42 -3.73
C ILE A 21 -6.34 9.06 -5.06
N ASP A 22 -6.82 10.04 -5.82
CA ASP A 22 -7.40 9.81 -7.14
C ASP A 22 -6.39 9.24 -8.14
N GLN A 23 -5.15 9.76 -8.14
CA GLN A 23 -4.05 9.19 -8.92
C GLN A 23 -3.75 7.74 -8.51
N LEU A 24 -3.84 7.41 -7.21
CA LEU A 24 -3.57 6.06 -6.72
C LEU A 24 -4.64 5.04 -7.12
N LYS A 25 -5.89 5.45 -7.36
CA LYS A 25 -6.99 4.56 -7.77
C LYS A 25 -6.67 3.72 -9.00
N ALA A 26 -5.87 4.24 -9.93
CA ALA A 26 -5.42 3.49 -11.11
C ALA A 26 -4.61 2.23 -10.80
N ASN A 27 -4.02 2.14 -9.59
CA ASN A 27 -3.19 1.03 -9.14
C ASN A 27 -3.85 0.20 -8.02
N ILE A 28 -5.14 0.45 -7.73
CA ILE A 28 -5.88 -0.28 -6.72
C ILE A 28 -6.74 -1.33 -7.43
N VAL A 29 -6.53 -2.59 -7.08
CA VAL A 29 -7.35 -3.72 -7.56
C VAL A 29 -8.20 -4.20 -6.40
N GLU A 30 -9.50 -3.95 -6.48
CA GLU A 30 -10.49 -4.45 -5.54
C GLU A 30 -11.11 -5.74 -6.10
N PRO A 31 -10.82 -6.92 -5.51
CA PRO A 31 -11.43 -8.15 -5.96
C PRO A 31 -12.95 -8.13 -5.69
N SER A 32 -13.72 -8.54 -6.70
CA SER A 32 -15.17 -8.72 -6.64
C SER A 32 -15.51 -10.21 -6.69
N GLU A 33 -16.78 -10.58 -6.46
CA GLU A 33 -17.22 -11.99 -6.58
C GLU A 33 -16.99 -12.58 -7.98
N ASN A 34 -16.96 -11.74 -9.02
CA ASN A 34 -16.70 -12.15 -10.40
C ASN A 34 -15.20 -12.19 -10.74
N THR A 35 -14.32 -11.77 -9.83
CA THR A 35 -12.86 -11.76 -10.05
C THR A 35 -12.32 -13.18 -9.99
N ARG A 36 -11.70 -13.61 -11.08
CA ARG A 36 -11.10 -14.95 -11.19
C ARG A 36 -9.69 -14.93 -10.63
N ILE A 37 -9.28 -16.05 -10.00
CA ILE A 37 -7.88 -16.26 -9.63
C ILE A 37 -7.09 -16.55 -10.91
N THR A 38 -6.01 -15.81 -11.11
CA THR A 38 -5.11 -15.96 -12.26
C THR A 38 -3.66 -16.01 -11.80
N SER A 39 -2.77 -16.51 -12.65
CA SER A 39 -1.34 -16.21 -12.54
C SER A 39 -1.08 -14.73 -12.80
N ASP A 40 0.15 -14.29 -12.53
CA ASP A 40 0.64 -12.95 -12.87
C ASP A 40 0.59 -12.67 -14.38
N TYR A 41 0.60 -13.71 -15.20
CA TYR A 41 0.49 -13.62 -16.66
C TYR A 41 -0.96 -13.69 -17.17
N GLY A 42 -1.95 -13.70 -16.27
CA GLY A 42 -3.38 -13.70 -16.62
C GLY A 42 -3.97 -15.06 -16.98
N VAL A 43 -3.25 -16.16 -16.72
CA VAL A 43 -3.77 -17.52 -16.96
C VAL A 43 -4.69 -17.90 -15.81
N LYS A 44 -5.93 -18.28 -16.12
CA LYS A 44 -6.93 -18.65 -15.11
C LYS A 44 -6.49 -19.89 -14.33
N GLN A 45 -6.58 -19.80 -13.00
CA GLN A 45 -6.36 -20.93 -12.11
C GLN A 45 -7.68 -21.49 -11.58
N ASN A 46 -7.85 -22.81 -11.66
CA ASN A 46 -9.09 -23.49 -11.23
C ASN A 46 -8.94 -24.20 -9.88
N ASN A 47 -7.72 -24.48 -9.43
CA ASN A 47 -7.42 -25.18 -8.18
C ASN A 47 -6.24 -24.51 -7.46
N THR A 48 -6.43 -24.08 -6.22
CA THR A 48 -5.41 -23.38 -5.42
C THR A 48 -4.83 -24.21 -4.27
N ASP A 49 -5.41 -25.38 -4.02
CA ASP A 49 -5.20 -26.14 -2.80
C ASP A 49 -4.26 -27.33 -3.03
N HIS A 50 -4.12 -27.75 -4.28
CA HIS A 50 -3.31 -28.90 -4.66
C HIS A 50 -2.23 -28.52 -5.68
N TRP A 51 -1.04 -29.07 -5.47
CA TRP A 51 0.04 -29.07 -6.46
C TRP A 51 -0.27 -30.11 -7.54
N LEU A 52 0.26 -29.89 -8.75
CA LEU A 52 0.30 -30.93 -9.77
C LEU A 52 1.19 -32.09 -9.29
N ARG A 53 0.62 -33.28 -9.24
CA ARG A 53 1.27 -34.51 -8.75
C ARG A 53 1.02 -35.67 -9.71
N VAL A 54 1.95 -36.62 -9.74
CA VAL A 54 1.73 -37.93 -10.36
C VAL A 54 0.88 -38.76 -9.40
N ASN A 55 -0.31 -39.17 -9.82
CA ASN A 55 -1.18 -40.03 -9.00
C ASN A 55 -1.60 -41.27 -9.79
N ASN A 56 -1.80 -42.38 -9.08
CA ASN A 56 -2.48 -43.58 -9.57
C ASN A 56 -3.69 -43.87 -8.65
N GLU A 57 -4.48 -44.91 -8.95
CA GLU A 57 -5.74 -45.19 -8.24
C GLU A 57 -5.55 -45.39 -6.73
N ASP A 58 -4.38 -45.91 -6.31
CA ASP A 58 -4.11 -46.30 -4.94
C ASP A 58 -3.11 -45.39 -4.19
N GLN A 59 -2.39 -44.48 -4.88
CA GLN A 59 -1.30 -43.71 -4.28
C GLN A 59 -1.18 -42.26 -4.80
N THR A 60 -0.92 -41.34 -3.87
CA THR A 60 -0.48 -39.98 -4.19
C THR A 60 1.03 -39.95 -4.35
N GLY A 61 1.51 -39.58 -5.53
CA GLY A 61 2.94 -39.49 -5.83
C GLY A 61 3.53 -38.10 -5.62
N ALA A 62 4.72 -37.91 -6.17
CA ALA A 62 5.50 -36.67 -6.01
C ALA A 62 4.91 -35.49 -6.80
N SER A 63 5.19 -34.28 -6.34
CA SER A 63 4.88 -33.04 -7.07
C SER A 63 5.77 -32.88 -8.30
N LEU A 64 5.19 -32.35 -9.39
CA LEU A 64 5.89 -32.14 -10.65
C LEU A 64 6.48 -30.73 -10.75
N LEU A 65 7.69 -30.64 -11.30
CA LEU A 65 8.37 -29.35 -11.53
C LEU A 65 7.66 -28.50 -12.60
N GLU A 66 6.90 -29.13 -13.50
CA GLU A 66 6.14 -28.44 -14.54
C GLU A 66 4.95 -27.62 -14.01
N ASP A 67 4.62 -27.73 -12.71
CA ASP A 67 3.62 -26.88 -12.07
C ASP A 67 4.08 -25.41 -12.03
N ALA A 68 3.70 -24.64 -13.05
CA ALA A 68 4.03 -23.23 -13.15
C ALA A 68 3.34 -22.40 -12.06
N PHE A 69 2.10 -22.74 -11.69
CA PHE A 69 1.31 -21.97 -10.72
C PHE A 69 1.82 -22.14 -9.30
N GLY A 70 2.10 -23.38 -8.89
CA GLY A 70 2.67 -23.67 -7.56
C GLY A 70 4.02 -22.96 -7.38
N ARG A 71 4.89 -23.04 -8.40
CA ARG A 71 6.19 -22.36 -8.37
C ARG A 71 6.07 -20.84 -8.35
N GLU A 72 5.22 -20.24 -9.19
CA GLU A 72 5.03 -18.79 -9.23
C GLU A 72 4.56 -18.25 -7.87
N LYS A 73 3.56 -18.90 -7.26
CA LYS A 73 3.00 -18.50 -5.96
C LYS A 73 4.05 -18.56 -4.85
N ILE A 74 4.83 -19.64 -4.78
CA ILE A 74 5.92 -19.77 -3.80
C ILE A 74 7.05 -18.79 -4.08
N HIS A 75 7.43 -18.59 -5.34
CA HIS A 75 8.45 -17.60 -5.69
C HIS A 75 8.06 -16.18 -5.25
N ARG A 76 6.80 -15.79 -5.45
CA ARG A 76 6.28 -14.50 -4.95
C ARG A 76 6.37 -14.40 -3.44
N PHE A 77 5.91 -15.44 -2.74
CA PHE A 77 5.96 -15.52 -1.28
C PHE A 77 7.39 -15.40 -0.73
N ASP A 78 8.33 -16.18 -1.28
CA ASP A 78 9.73 -16.22 -0.85
C ASP A 78 10.43 -14.85 -1.01
N HIS A 79 9.95 -14.03 -1.94
CA HIS A 79 10.52 -12.72 -2.27
C HIS A 79 9.64 -11.53 -1.82
N GLU A 80 8.68 -11.73 -0.93
CA GLU A 80 7.86 -10.63 -0.38
C GLU A 80 8.66 -9.62 0.45
N ARG A 81 9.77 -10.07 1.05
CA ARG A 81 10.52 -9.26 2.02
C ARG A 81 11.57 -8.42 1.31
N ILE A 82 11.35 -7.11 1.30
CA ILE A 82 12.38 -6.11 0.98
C ILE A 82 13.12 -5.69 2.26
N PRO A 83 14.38 -5.23 2.14
CA PRO A 83 15.13 -4.69 3.27
C PRO A 83 14.35 -3.57 3.98
N GLU A 84 14.44 -3.56 5.31
CA GLU A 84 13.90 -2.45 6.09
C GLU A 84 14.80 -1.21 6.00
N ARG A 85 14.30 -0.07 6.48
CA ARG A 85 15.09 1.16 6.54
C ARG A 85 16.21 0.97 7.58
N VAL A 86 17.40 1.50 7.29
CA VAL A 86 18.57 1.44 8.20
C VAL A 86 18.25 2.05 9.57
N VAL A 87 17.45 3.12 9.59
CA VAL A 87 16.85 3.74 10.78
C VAL A 87 15.39 4.07 10.50
N HIS A 88 14.58 4.27 11.52
CA HIS A 88 13.14 4.53 11.36
C HIS A 88 12.38 3.37 10.68
N ALA A 89 12.78 2.13 10.95
CA ALA A 89 12.17 0.93 10.36
C ALA A 89 10.71 0.76 10.81
N ARG A 90 10.43 0.88 12.12
CA ARG A 90 9.06 0.86 12.67
C ARG A 90 8.39 2.21 12.47
N GLY A 91 7.23 2.20 11.80
CA GLY A 91 6.45 3.41 11.58
C GLY A 91 5.13 3.16 10.88
N ALA A 92 4.24 4.16 10.97
CA ALA A 92 2.92 4.17 10.36
C ALA A 92 2.75 5.43 9.52
N GLY A 93 1.93 5.37 8.47
CA GLY A 93 1.69 6.50 7.59
C GLY A 93 0.21 6.74 7.30
N ALA A 94 -0.10 7.98 6.94
CA ALA A 94 -1.45 8.42 6.64
C ALA A 94 -1.44 9.46 5.51
N HIS A 95 -2.50 9.46 4.71
CA HIS A 95 -2.78 10.52 3.73
C HIS A 95 -3.52 11.68 4.40
N GLY A 96 -3.30 12.89 3.90
CA GLY A 96 -4.00 14.08 4.35
C GLY A 96 -3.85 15.24 3.37
N THR A 97 -4.21 16.43 3.83
CA THR A 97 -4.15 17.67 3.05
C THR A 97 -3.52 18.78 3.90
N PHE A 98 -2.61 19.55 3.31
CA PHE A 98 -2.07 20.77 3.87
C PHE A 98 -2.77 21.99 3.28
N LYS A 99 -3.07 22.98 4.13
CA LYS A 99 -3.66 24.25 3.74
C LYS A 99 -2.94 25.38 4.48
N LEU A 100 -2.53 26.39 3.73
CA LEU A 100 -1.85 27.56 4.25
C LEU A 100 -2.87 28.60 4.72
N PHE A 101 -2.65 29.21 5.89
CA PHE A 101 -3.54 30.25 6.42
C PHE A 101 -3.18 31.66 5.94
N GLU A 102 -1.89 31.97 5.88
CA GLU A 102 -1.36 33.28 5.48
C GLU A 102 -0.18 33.07 4.52
N SER A 103 -0.11 33.91 3.48
CA SER A 103 0.93 33.83 2.46
C SER A 103 2.29 34.26 3.01
N ALA A 104 3.35 33.52 2.68
CA ALA A 104 4.74 33.83 3.03
C ALA A 104 5.56 34.28 1.80
N GLU A 105 4.91 34.95 0.84
CA GLU A 105 5.53 35.47 -0.39
C GLU A 105 6.70 36.44 -0.16
N ASP A 106 6.75 37.06 1.02
CA ASP A 106 7.83 37.94 1.45
C ASP A 106 9.15 37.19 1.70
N VAL A 107 9.09 35.90 2.04
CA VAL A 107 10.27 35.08 2.38
C VAL A 107 10.48 33.87 1.48
N THR A 108 9.48 33.41 0.73
CA THR A 108 9.60 32.23 -0.15
C THR A 108 8.81 32.35 -1.44
N LYS A 109 9.27 31.64 -2.48
CA LYS A 109 8.59 31.50 -3.78
C LYS A 109 7.93 30.12 -3.95
N ALA A 110 7.97 29.28 -2.93
CA ALA A 110 7.41 27.94 -2.99
C ALA A 110 5.89 28.02 -3.00
N GLY A 111 5.25 27.55 -4.07
CA GLY A 111 3.79 27.68 -4.28
C GLY A 111 2.92 27.14 -3.13
N VAL A 112 3.42 26.13 -2.39
CA VAL A 112 2.76 25.58 -1.20
C VAL A 112 2.69 26.56 -0.01
N PHE A 113 3.57 27.57 0.02
CA PHE A 113 3.67 28.57 1.08
C PHE A 113 3.31 29.99 0.61
N THR A 114 2.77 30.14 -0.60
CA THR A 114 2.34 31.44 -1.14
C THR A 114 0.85 31.48 -1.46
N ASP A 115 0.27 30.36 -1.94
CA ASP A 115 -1.15 30.28 -2.28
C ASP A 115 -1.99 29.75 -1.10
N THR A 116 -2.81 30.60 -0.49
CA THR A 116 -3.70 30.26 0.63
C THR A 116 -5.00 29.57 0.20
N SER A 117 -5.35 29.61 -1.09
CA SER A 117 -6.53 28.94 -1.63
C SER A 117 -6.27 27.46 -1.91
N ARG A 118 -4.98 27.10 -2.08
CA ARG A 118 -4.52 25.76 -2.44
C ARG A 118 -4.68 24.76 -1.31
N GLU A 119 -5.19 23.58 -1.67
CA GLU A 119 -5.15 22.38 -0.84
C GLU A 119 -4.11 21.42 -1.42
N THR A 120 -3.01 21.22 -0.69
CA THR A 120 -1.89 20.39 -1.16
C THR A 120 -2.00 19.00 -0.56
N PRO A 121 -2.15 17.92 -1.35
CA PRO A 121 -2.13 16.57 -0.82
C PRO A 121 -0.81 16.27 -0.13
N VAL A 122 -0.86 15.58 1.01
CA VAL A 122 0.33 15.14 1.75
C VAL A 122 0.26 13.67 2.13
N PHE A 123 1.43 13.05 2.27
CA PHE A 123 1.58 11.77 2.94
C PHE A 123 2.54 11.92 4.10
N VAL A 124 2.09 11.53 5.29
CA VAL A 124 2.87 11.60 6.52
C VAL A 124 3.33 10.20 6.90
N ARG A 125 4.54 10.07 7.41
CA ARG A 125 5.03 8.86 8.07
C ARG A 125 5.65 9.18 9.43
N PHE A 126 5.05 8.61 10.47
CA PHE A 126 5.58 8.61 11.84
C PHE A 126 6.46 7.38 12.07
N SER A 127 7.46 7.47 12.94
CA SER A 127 8.36 6.35 13.22
C SER A 127 9.10 6.47 14.56
N THR A 128 9.54 5.34 15.11
CA THR A 128 10.65 5.30 16.10
C THR A 128 12.00 5.41 15.34
N VAL A 129 13.16 5.28 15.98
CA VAL A 129 14.48 5.39 15.32
C VAL A 129 15.24 4.08 15.32
N LEU A 130 15.52 3.52 16.50
CA LEU A 130 16.46 2.41 16.69
C LEU A 130 15.85 1.03 16.42
N GLY A 131 14.55 0.87 16.67
CA GLY A 131 13.88 -0.42 16.55
C GLY A 131 13.75 -0.90 15.11
N SER A 132 13.88 -2.21 14.90
CA SER A 132 13.55 -2.88 13.62
C SER A 132 12.05 -2.78 13.33
N ARG A 133 11.61 -3.15 12.11
CA ARG A 133 10.19 -3.04 11.68
C ARG A 133 9.19 -3.74 12.62
N GLY A 134 9.64 -4.76 13.35
CA GLY A 134 8.83 -5.52 14.31
C GLY A 134 8.83 -5.00 15.75
N SER A 135 9.50 -3.88 16.05
CA SER A 135 9.56 -3.37 17.43
C SER A 135 8.24 -2.77 17.92
N ALA A 136 8.12 -2.57 19.24
CA ALA A 136 6.96 -1.93 19.86
C ALA A 136 6.90 -0.40 19.62
N ASP A 137 5.70 0.18 19.67
CA ASP A 137 5.46 1.60 19.34
C ASP A 137 5.70 2.57 20.52
N THR A 138 5.39 2.16 21.76
CA THR A 138 5.40 3.01 22.96
C THR A 138 6.74 2.98 23.72
N VAL A 139 7.84 2.72 23.01
CA VAL A 139 9.19 2.66 23.58
C VAL A 139 9.76 4.06 23.85
N ARG A 140 10.70 4.20 24.79
CA ARG A 140 11.47 5.44 24.94
C ARG A 140 12.46 5.56 23.77
N ASP A 141 12.16 6.44 22.82
CA ASP A 141 13.00 6.70 21.63
C ASP A 141 12.62 8.07 21.04
N VAL A 142 13.44 8.62 20.15
CA VAL A 142 13.05 9.79 19.34
C VAL A 142 11.94 9.38 18.36
N ARG A 143 11.13 10.34 17.91
CA ARG A 143 10.07 10.12 16.93
C ARG A 143 10.35 10.87 15.64
N GLY A 144 10.42 10.14 14.53
CA GLY A 144 10.50 10.72 13.19
C GLY A 144 9.12 11.16 12.72
N PHE A 145 9.02 12.37 12.17
CA PHE A 145 7.83 12.93 11.54
C PHE A 145 8.23 13.42 10.14
N ALA A 146 8.02 12.56 9.14
CA ALA A 146 8.30 12.90 7.75
C ALA A 146 7.00 13.26 7.01
N VAL A 147 7.00 14.40 6.32
CA VAL A 147 5.89 14.88 5.51
C VAL A 147 6.34 14.98 4.06
N LYS A 148 5.58 14.36 3.16
CA LYS A 148 5.76 14.47 1.72
C LYS A 148 4.66 15.37 1.16
N PHE A 149 5.03 16.48 0.54
CA PHE A 149 4.11 17.37 -0.16
C PHE A 149 4.04 16.97 -1.63
N TYR A 150 2.83 16.86 -2.18
CA TYR A 150 2.63 16.63 -3.60
C TYR A 150 2.23 17.97 -4.24
N THR A 151 3.22 18.79 -4.61
CA THR A 151 2.96 20.11 -5.20
C THR A 151 2.94 20.02 -6.73
N GLN A 152 2.49 21.07 -7.42
CA GLN A 152 2.52 21.12 -8.90
C GLN A 152 3.93 21.47 -9.43
N GLU A 153 4.76 22.08 -8.59
CA GLU A 153 6.10 22.54 -8.94
C GLU A 153 7.17 21.47 -8.64
N GLY A 154 6.79 20.36 -8.02
CA GLY A 154 7.69 19.28 -7.69
C GLY A 154 7.19 18.42 -6.52
N LEU A 155 8.11 17.57 -6.09
CA LEU A 155 8.00 16.79 -4.86
C LEU A 155 8.91 17.40 -3.79
#